data_AF-A0A413KA65-F1
#
_entry.id   AF-A0A413KA65-F1
#
_cell.length_a   1.000
_cell.length_b   1.000
_cell.length_c   1.000
_cell.angle_alpha   90.00
_cell.angle_beta   90.00
_cell.angle_gamma   90.00
#
_symmetry.space_group_name_H-M   'P 1'
#
loop_
_entity.id
_entity.type
_entity.pdbx_description
1 polymer ?
#
loop_
_entity_poly.entity_id
_entity_poly.type
_entity_poly.pdbx_seq_one_letter_code
_entity_poly.pdbx_strand_id
1 'polypeptide(L)'
;MIRFQFVDDNLADYSVKRMCTVLGLNRSSYYKWKNSAPRRRARLVDDAVVAAEIQAIFDAENGVWGARRITAELNDRKRDNGTTPPAKRINRKRVARLMRA
;
A
#
# COMPACT_ATOMS: atom_id res chain seq x y z
N MET A 1 -15.26 7.10 6.93
CA MET A 1 -14.62 8.35 6.46
C MET A 1 -13.50 8.75 7.41
N ILE A 2 -12.29 9.09 6.94
CA ILE A 2 -11.19 9.52 7.81
C ILE A 2 -11.41 11.00 8.16
N ARG A 3 -11.31 11.38 9.44
CA ARG A 3 -11.51 12.77 9.91
C ARG A 3 -10.64 13.80 9.18
N PHE A 4 -9.41 13.43 8.81
CA PHE A 4 -8.53 14.30 8.01
C PHE A 4 -8.98 14.46 6.55
N GLN A 5 -9.63 13.45 5.98
CA GLN A 5 -10.21 13.56 4.62
C GLN A 5 -11.33 14.58 4.60
N PHE A 6 -12.23 14.54 5.61
CA PHE A 6 -13.29 15.54 5.76
C PHE A 6 -12.74 16.98 5.82
N VAL A 7 -11.63 17.20 6.54
CA VAL A 7 -10.97 18.52 6.60
C VAL A 7 -10.44 18.96 5.23
N ASP A 8 -9.93 18.02 4.41
CA ASP A 8 -9.40 18.32 3.08
C ASP A 8 -10.53 18.59 2.07
N ASP A 9 -11.63 17.84 2.16
CA ASP A 9 -12.79 17.96 1.27
C ASP A 9 -13.53 19.31 1.44
N ASN A 10 -13.45 19.93 2.63
CA ASN A 10 -14.18 21.17 2.98
C ASN A 10 -13.28 22.41 3.06
N LEU A 11 -12.12 22.41 2.39
CA LEU A 11 -11.18 23.54 2.40
C LEU A 11 -11.71 24.80 1.72
N ALA A 12 -12.68 24.67 0.82
CA ALA A 12 -13.30 25.80 0.13
C ALA A 12 -14.18 26.63 1.08
N ASP A 13 -14.87 25.97 2.01
CA ASP A 13 -15.90 26.58 2.84
C ASP A 13 -15.41 26.96 4.24
N TYR A 14 -14.40 26.24 4.76
CA TYR A 14 -13.94 26.42 6.14
C TYR A 14 -12.42 26.44 6.27
N SER A 15 -11.93 27.16 7.28
CA SER A 15 -10.50 27.13 7.62
C SER A 15 -10.10 25.83 8.34
N VAL A 16 -8.91 25.33 8.02
CA VAL A 16 -8.31 24.15 8.68
C VAL A 16 -8.29 24.30 10.20
N LYS A 17 -8.00 25.51 10.70
CA LYS A 17 -7.99 25.79 12.14
C LYS A 17 -9.34 25.52 12.78
N ARG A 18 -10.42 26.07 12.21
CA ARG A 18 -11.79 25.89 12.73
C ARG A 18 -12.19 24.43 12.72
N MET A 19 -11.99 23.74 11.59
CA MET A 19 -12.35 22.33 11.46
C MET A 19 -11.55 21.45 12.42
N CYS A 20 -10.24 21.66 12.55
CA CYS A 20 -9.42 20.89 13.49
C CYS A 20 -9.85 21.10 14.94
N THR A 21 -10.20 22.33 15.34
CA THR A 21 -10.70 22.61 16.69
C THR A 21 -12.02 21.88 16.95
N VAL A 22 -12.99 21.98 16.04
CA VAL A 22 -14.31 21.34 16.20
C VAL A 22 -14.21 19.81 16.24
N LEU A 23 -13.33 19.23 15.41
CA LEU A 23 -13.15 17.77 15.31
C LEU A 23 -12.19 17.18 16.36
N GLY A 24 -11.64 18.00 17.26
CA GLY A 24 -10.64 17.56 18.24
C GLY A 24 -9.35 17.02 17.60
N LEU A 25 -8.93 17.60 16.47
CA LEU A 25 -7.73 17.21 15.74
C LEU A 25 -6.58 18.17 15.99
N ASN A 26 -5.36 17.64 16.03
CA ASN A 26 -4.18 18.48 15.98
C ASN A 26 -3.90 18.92 14.53
N ARG A 27 -3.75 20.23 14.31
CA ARG A 27 -3.38 20.83 13.02
C ARG A 27 -2.09 20.24 12.45
N SER A 28 -1.09 19.97 13.29
CA SER A 28 0.18 19.39 12.83
C SER A 28 -0.02 17.96 12.30
N SER A 29 -0.91 17.18 12.92
CA SER A 29 -1.27 15.84 12.44
C SER A 29 -2.00 15.88 11.11
N TYR A 30 -2.87 16.87 10.89
CA TYR A 30 -3.52 17.08 9.59
C TYR A 30 -2.48 17.34 8.49
N TYR A 31 -1.58 18.31 8.68
CA TYR A 31 -0.55 18.60 7.68
C TYR A 31 0.41 17.41 7.47
N LYS A 32 0.76 16.66 8.53
CA LYS A 32 1.52 15.42 8.38
C LYS A 32 0.78 14.38 7.54
N TRP A 33 -0.52 14.22 7.77
CA TRP A 33 -1.38 13.33 6.97
C TRP A 33 -1.43 13.78 5.50
N LYS A 34 -1.64 15.08 5.25
CA LYS A 34 -1.69 15.66 3.90
C LYS A 34 -0.36 15.50 3.15
N ASN A 35 0.74 15.86 3.80
CA ASN A 35 2.09 15.75 3.24
C ASN A 35 2.52 14.30 3.01
N SER A 36 1.94 13.34 3.73
CA SER A 36 2.18 11.91 3.50
C SER A 36 1.40 11.32 2.30
N ALA A 37 0.47 12.07 1.71
CA ALA A 37 -0.38 11.58 0.62
C ALA A 37 0.40 11.04 -0.59
N PRO A 38 1.47 11.70 -1.09
CA PRO A 38 2.26 11.16 -2.19
C PRO A 38 2.89 9.81 -1.86
N ARG A 39 3.44 9.66 -0.64
CA ARG A 39 4.03 8.38 -0.18
C ARG A 39 2.99 7.27 -0.07
N ARG A 40 1.76 7.59 0.35
CA ARG A 40 0.66 6.63 0.40
C ARG A 40 0.23 6.19 -1.00
N ARG A 41 0.09 7.14 -1.94
CA ARG A 41 -0.21 6.83 -3.34
C ARG A 41 0.86 5.94 -3.97
N ALA A 42 2.13 6.28 -3.79
CA ALA A 42 3.24 5.46 -4.27
C ALA A 42 3.20 4.03 -3.70
N ARG A 43 2.91 3.88 -2.40
CA ARG A 43 2.74 2.56 -1.78
C ARG A 43 1.57 1.77 -2.38
N LEU A 44 0.44 2.42 -2.68
CA LEU A 44 -0.71 1.74 -3.29
C LEU A 44 -0.38 1.22 -4.69
N VAL A 45 0.34 2.02 -5.49
CA VAL A 45 0.79 1.59 -6.82
C VAL A 45 1.78 0.44 -6.71
N ASP A 46 2.79 0.54 -5.83
CA ASP A 46 3.76 -0.53 -5.58
C ASP A 46 3.08 -1.82 -5.07
N ASP A 47 2.07 -1.69 -4.21
CA ASP A 47 1.26 -2.82 -3.76
C ASP A 47 0.43 -3.45 -4.88
N ALA A 48 -0.14 -2.65 -5.79
CA ALA A 48 -0.91 -3.15 -6.92
C ALA A 48 -0.05 -3.96 -7.90
N VAL A 49 1.18 -3.49 -8.18
CA VAL A 49 2.14 -4.23 -9.02
C VAL A 49 2.47 -5.59 -8.39
N VAL A 50 2.83 -5.61 -7.10
CA VAL A 50 3.13 -6.86 -6.40
C VAL A 50 1.89 -7.77 -6.30
N ALA A 51 0.70 -7.21 -6.12
CA ALA A 51 -0.53 -7.98 -6.08
C ALA A 51 -0.81 -8.68 -7.42
N ALA A 52 -0.57 -8.01 -8.55
CA ALA A 52 -0.71 -8.61 -9.88
C ALA A 52 0.27 -9.78 -10.08
N GLU A 53 1.52 -9.65 -9.63
CA GLU A 53 2.50 -10.74 -9.67
C GLU A 53 2.10 -11.93 -8.78
N ILE A 54 1.61 -11.64 -7.56
CA ILE A 54 1.08 -12.66 -6.64
C ILE A 54 -0.06 -13.42 -7.32
N GLN A 55 -0.99 -12.71 -7.95
CA GLN A 55 -2.15 -13.31 -8.61
C GLN A 55 -1.71 -14.22 -9.77
N ALA A 56 -0.77 -13.77 -10.61
CA ALA A 56 -0.24 -14.59 -11.70
C ALA A 56 0.41 -15.90 -11.21
N ILE A 57 1.19 -15.85 -10.12
CA ILE A 57 1.78 -17.06 -9.51
C ILE A 57 0.69 -17.95 -8.90
N PHE A 58 -0.29 -17.35 -8.23
CA PHE A 58 -1.39 -18.08 -7.61
C PHE A 58 -2.20 -18.84 -8.66
N ASP A 59 -2.54 -18.20 -9.78
CA ASP A 59 -3.30 -18.81 -10.87
C ASP A 59 -2.50 -19.89 -11.61
N ALA A 60 -1.19 -19.67 -11.83
CA ALA A 60 -0.31 -20.68 -12.43
C ALA A 60 -0.23 -21.97 -11.59
N GLU A 61 -0.39 -21.86 -10.28
CA GLU A 61 -0.32 -22.96 -9.32
C GLU A 61 -1.71 -23.44 -8.85
N ASN A 62 -2.75 -23.16 -9.65
CA ASN A 62 -4.15 -23.54 -9.40
C ASN A 62 -4.69 -23.12 -8.02
N GLY A 63 -4.18 -22.02 -7.48
CA GLY A 63 -4.59 -21.47 -6.19
C GLY A 63 -4.16 -22.27 -4.96
N VAL A 64 -3.29 -23.27 -5.10
CA VAL A 64 -2.87 -24.14 -3.99
C VAL A 64 -1.83 -23.44 -3.10
N TRP A 65 -1.07 -22.50 -3.66
CA TRP A 65 0.06 -21.89 -2.98
C TRP A 65 -0.36 -20.76 -2.04
N GLY A 66 -0.10 -20.94 -0.75
CA GLY A 66 -0.24 -19.89 0.25
C GLY A 66 0.94 -18.91 0.26
N ALA A 67 0.80 -17.84 1.06
CA ALA A 67 1.75 -16.74 1.15
C ALA A 67 3.22 -17.16 1.36
N ARG A 68 3.49 -18.29 2.03
CA ARG A 68 4.86 -18.79 2.24
C ARG A 68 5.52 -19.20 0.91
N ARG A 69 4.84 -20.00 0.09
CA ARG A 69 5.38 -20.50 -1.20
C ARG A 69 5.50 -19.37 -2.21
N ILE A 70 4.46 -18.53 -2.30
CA ILE A 70 4.49 -17.34 -3.16
C ILE A 70 5.62 -16.38 -2.77
N THR A 71 5.87 -16.16 -1.47
CA THR A 71 7.00 -15.32 -1.04
C THR A 71 8.36 -15.92 -1.44
N ALA A 72 8.49 -17.25 -1.43
CA ALA A 72 9.72 -17.89 -1.86
C ALA A 72 9.93 -17.70 -3.37
N GLU A 73 8.87 -17.92 -4.15
CA GLU A 73 8.86 -17.74 -5.60
C GLU A 73 9.16 -16.30 -6.03
N LEU A 74 8.51 -15.31 -5.41
CA LEU A 74 8.75 -13.89 -5.67
C LEU A 74 10.19 -13.45 -5.33
N ASN A 75 10.87 -14.15 -4.42
CA ASN A 75 12.24 -13.83 -4.03
C ASN A 75 13.27 -14.73 -4.73
N ASP A 76 12.84 -15.67 -5.58
CA ASP A 76 13.74 -16.56 -6.32
C ASP A 76 14.27 -15.86 -7.57
N ARG A 77 15.60 -15.78 -7.67
CA ARG A 77 16.32 -15.14 -8.79
C ARG A 77 16.31 -15.97 -10.06
N LYS A 78 15.91 -17.24 -9.99
CA LYS A 78 15.85 -18.13 -11.16
C LYS A 78 14.55 -17.96 -11.95
N ARG A 79 13.53 -17.33 -11.37
CA ARG A 79 12.20 -17.15 -11.98
C ARG A 79 12.26 -16.45 -13.35
N ASP A 80 13.24 -15.58 -13.57
CA ASP A 80 13.37 -14.76 -14.78
C ASP A 80 14.75 -14.85 -15.44
N ASN A 81 15.46 -15.97 -15.23
CA ASN A 81 16.83 -16.17 -15.71
C ASN A 81 17.83 -15.10 -15.25
N GLY A 82 17.55 -14.38 -14.15
CA GLY A 82 18.40 -13.29 -13.67
C GLY A 82 18.30 -12.00 -14.48
N THR A 83 17.27 -11.88 -15.34
CA THR A 83 17.04 -10.71 -16.20
C THR A 83 16.67 -9.48 -15.38
N THR A 84 15.97 -9.64 -14.25
CA THR A 84 15.64 -8.54 -13.34
C THR A 84 16.65 -8.52 -12.18
N PRO A 85 17.32 -7.39 -11.92
CA PRO A 85 18.08 -7.21 -10.69
C PRO A 85 17.16 -7.52 -9.50
N PRO A 86 17.65 -8.18 -8.43
CA PRO A 86 16.79 -8.56 -7.33
C PRO A 86 16.11 -7.30 -6.79
N ALA A 87 14.81 -7.17 -7.04
CA ALA A 87 13.99 -6.21 -6.34
C ALA A 87 14.19 -6.48 -4.84
N LYS A 88 14.10 -5.42 -4.03
CA LYS A 88 14.24 -5.53 -2.59
C LYS A 88 13.35 -6.67 -2.07
N ARG A 89 13.96 -7.67 -1.42
CA ARG A 89 13.27 -8.87 -0.93
C ARG A 89 11.92 -8.52 -0.30
N ILE A 90 10.87 -9.18 -0.77
CA ILE A 90 9.49 -8.94 -0.31
C ILE A 90 9.24 -9.72 0.98
N ASN A 91 8.71 -9.02 1.98
CA ASN A 91 8.36 -9.62 3.27
C ASN A 91 7.09 -10.48 3.16
N ARG A 92 7.09 -11.69 3.73
CA ARG A 92 5.92 -12.58 3.82
C ARG A 92 4.67 -11.90 4.37
N LYS A 93 4.79 -10.98 5.34
CA LYS A 93 3.65 -10.23 5.89
C LYS A 93 3.01 -9.31 4.85
N ARG A 94 3.81 -8.76 3.94
CA ARG A 94 3.31 -7.95 2.82
C ARG A 94 2.53 -8.82 1.85
N VAL A 95 3.10 -9.95 1.43
CA VAL A 95 2.42 -10.93 0.55
C VAL A 95 1.10 -11.40 1.18
N ALA A 96 1.13 -11.83 2.44
CA ALA A 96 -0.06 -12.30 3.13
C ALA A 96 -1.15 -11.22 3.28
N ARG A 97 -0.78 -9.93 3.37
CA ARG A 97 -1.75 -8.83 3.35
C ARG A 97 -2.33 -8.64 1.95
N LEU A 98 -1.50 -8.69 0.90
CA LEU A 98 -1.93 -8.49 -0.48
C LEU A 98 -2.80 -9.64 -1.00
N MET A 99 -2.56 -10.88 -0.56
CA MET A 99 -3.43 -12.03 -0.87
C MET A 99 -4.82 -11.96 -0.21
N ARG A 100 -5.04 -11.06 0.77
CA ARG A 100 -6.32 -10.88 1.46
C ARG A 100 -7.12 -9.68 0.95
N ALA A 101 -6.46 -8.81 0.19
CA ALA A 101 -7.05 -7.57 -0.32
C ALA A 101 -7.84 -7.87 -1.59
#